data_AF-A0A8B9SIU5-F1
#
_entry.id   AF-A0A8B9SIU5-F1
#
_cell.length_a   1.000
_cell.length_b   1.000
_cell.length_c   1.000
_cell.angle_alpha   90.00
_cell.angle_beta   90.00
_cell.angle_gamma   90.00
#
_symmetry.space_group_name_H-M   'P 1'
#
loop_
_entity.id
_entity.type
_entity.pdbx_description
1 polymer ?
#
loop_
_entity_poly.entity_id
_entity_poly.type
_entity_poly.pdbx_seq_one_letter_code
_entity_poly.pdbx_strand_id
1 'polypeptide(L)'
;MSGPPRSYNPFAEEDEEVRQRYLQREVLRRSAATADSTARSLSLLYESERIGVAASEELVRQGESLKRTEQMVDKMDQDLKTSQRHINSIKSVFGGLVNYFKPKPPESKPEQNGTPEYYGNSRLKEAMMSSKEQESKYQESHPNLRRLDNSDSDFSNIDLVTSVQRDAYPKNQHLRAYHQKIDNNLDEMSSGLSRLKNLALGLQTEIEEQDDMLDRLTKKVETLDVNIKSTDKKIRQL
;
A
#
# COMPACT_ATOMS: atom_id res chain seq x y z
N MET A 1 84.62 -6.36 -7.09
CA MET A 1 84.18 -5.31 -6.16
C MET A 1 82.73 -5.59 -5.83
N SER A 2 82.46 -6.16 -4.64
CA SER A 2 81.12 -6.48 -4.18
C SER A 2 80.39 -5.19 -3.80
N GLY A 3 79.16 -5.00 -4.29
CA GLY A 3 78.31 -3.86 -3.95
C GLY A 3 77.93 -3.85 -2.46
N PRO A 4 77.56 -2.68 -1.90
CA PRO A 4 77.28 -2.56 -0.47
C PRO A 4 76.06 -3.42 -0.08
N PRO A 5 76.04 -3.97 1.15
CA PRO A 5 74.94 -4.78 1.62
C PRO A 5 73.68 -3.91 1.72
N ARG A 6 72.57 -4.40 1.15
CA ARG A 6 71.25 -3.79 1.29
C ARG A 6 70.89 -3.84 2.78
N SER A 7 70.84 -2.69 3.45
CA SER A 7 70.45 -2.61 4.87
C SER A 7 68.98 -3.00 4.99
N TYR A 8 68.72 -4.22 5.44
CA TYR A 8 67.39 -4.67 5.82
C TYR A 8 67.11 -4.14 7.24
N ASN A 9 66.12 -3.27 7.40
CA ASN A 9 65.76 -2.71 8.69
C ASN A 9 64.49 -3.42 9.21
N PRO A 10 64.61 -4.44 10.08
CA PRO A 10 63.51 -5.30 10.49
C PRO A 10 62.39 -4.55 11.24
N PHE A 11 62.70 -3.40 11.85
CA PHE A 11 61.73 -2.58 12.57
C PHE A 11 60.78 -1.78 11.66
N ALA A 12 61.15 -1.55 10.39
CA ALA A 12 60.27 -0.86 9.44
C ALA A 12 59.12 -1.76 8.95
N GLU A 13 59.33 -3.08 8.92
CA GLU A 13 58.30 -4.05 8.51
C GLU A 13 57.26 -4.28 9.60
N GLU A 14 57.65 -4.24 10.88
CA GLU A 14 56.72 -4.36 12.01
C GLU A 14 55.69 -3.22 12.05
N ASP A 15 56.12 -1.98 11.80
CA ASP A 15 55.23 -0.81 11.72
C ASP A 15 54.26 -0.89 10.53
N GLU A 16 54.72 -1.40 9.38
CA GLU A 16 53.86 -1.63 8.21
C GLU A 16 52.83 -2.74 8.45
N GLU A 17 53.21 -3.85 9.08
CA GLU A 17 52.30 -4.93 9.43
C GLU A 17 51.22 -4.50 10.43
N VAL A 18 51.60 -3.75 11.47
CA VAL A 18 50.64 -3.22 12.47
C VAL A 18 49.65 -2.27 11.79
N ARG A 19 50.14 -1.36 10.92
CA ARG A 19 49.30 -0.46 10.15
C ARG A 19 48.35 -1.22 9.22
N GLN A 20 48.83 -2.25 8.53
CA GLN A 20 47.98 -3.08 7.66
C GLN A 20 46.89 -3.81 8.45
N ARG A 21 47.19 -4.38 9.62
CA ARG A 21 46.20 -5.04 10.49
C ARG A 21 45.15 -4.06 11.01
N TYR A 22 45.57 -2.86 11.41
CA TYR A 22 44.66 -1.80 11.85
C TYR A 22 43.68 -1.42 10.72
N LEU A 23 44.19 -1.18 9.51
CA LEU A 23 43.38 -0.84 8.34
C LEU A 23 42.39 -1.95 7.99
N GLN A 24 42.83 -3.22 8.01
CA GLN A 24 41.94 -4.36 7.76
C GLN A 24 40.80 -4.45 8.78
N ARG A 25 41.11 -4.27 10.07
CA ARG A 25 40.09 -4.28 11.13
C ARG A 25 39.09 -3.14 10.96
N GLU A 26 39.57 -1.94 10.61
CA GLU A 26 38.72 -0.78 10.39
C GLU A 26 37.81 -0.97 9.16
N VAL A 27 38.34 -1.52 8.06
CA VAL A 27 37.54 -1.86 6.87
C VAL A 27 36.46 -2.88 7.22
N LEU A 28 36.81 -3.98 7.91
CA LEU A 28 35.84 -5.00 8.31
C LEU A 28 34.77 -4.43 9.25
N ARG A 29 35.15 -3.59 10.21
CA ARG A 29 34.22 -2.93 11.12
C ARG A 29 33.24 -2.05 10.36
N ARG A 30 33.71 -1.26 9.39
CA ARG A 30 32.86 -0.40 8.56
C ARG A 30 31.91 -1.22 7.71
N SER A 31 32.39 -2.27 7.05
CA SER A 31 31.56 -3.14 6.22
C SER A 31 30.49 -3.86 7.04
N ALA A 32 30.81 -4.34 8.24
CA ALA A 32 29.83 -4.91 9.16
C ALA A 32 28.77 -3.87 9.58
N ALA A 33 29.19 -2.67 9.98
CA ALA A 33 28.27 -1.60 10.35
C ALA A 33 27.34 -1.19 9.19
N THR A 34 27.86 -1.13 7.97
CA THR A 34 27.06 -0.87 6.76
C THR A 34 26.05 -1.99 6.50
N ALA A 35 26.47 -3.25 6.59
CA ALA A 35 25.58 -4.40 6.40
C ALA A 35 24.44 -4.43 7.43
N ASP A 36 24.74 -4.09 8.69
CA ASP A 36 23.71 -3.97 9.74
C ASP A 36 22.77 -2.79 9.48
N SER A 37 23.30 -1.69 8.94
CA SER A 37 22.50 -0.53 8.58
C SER A 37 21.54 -0.82 7.42
N THR A 38 21.99 -1.52 6.38
CA THR A 38 21.11 -1.92 5.27
C THR A 38 20.07 -2.93 5.74
N ALA A 39 20.43 -3.88 6.61
CA ALA A 39 19.47 -4.82 7.20
C ALA A 39 18.38 -4.12 8.02
N ARG A 40 18.72 -3.12 8.84
CA ARG A 40 17.73 -2.30 9.56
C ARG A 40 16.83 -1.50 8.60
N SER A 41 17.42 -0.90 7.58
CA SER A 41 16.68 -0.10 6.59
C SER A 41 15.67 -0.96 5.83
N LEU A 42 16.07 -2.18 5.47
CA LEU A 42 15.20 -3.15 4.83
C LEU A 42 14.02 -3.55 5.74
N SER A 43 14.28 -3.80 7.03
CA SER A 43 13.23 -4.08 8.00
C SER A 43 12.20 -2.94 8.10
N LEU A 44 12.67 -1.69 8.15
CA LEU A 44 11.79 -0.51 8.19
C LEU A 44 10.99 -0.35 6.90
N LEU A 45 11.59 -0.70 5.76
CA LEU A 45 10.92 -0.67 4.48
C LEU A 45 9.74 -1.64 4.44
N TYR A 46 9.95 -2.88 4.90
CA TYR A 46 8.88 -3.88 4.95
C TYR A 46 7.78 -3.50 5.92
N GLU A 47 8.13 -2.94 7.08
CA GLU A 47 7.14 -2.40 8.01
C GLU A 47 6.31 -1.28 7.36
N SER A 48 6.97 -0.36 6.64
CA SER A 48 6.31 0.72 5.90
C SER A 48 5.39 0.17 4.81
N GLU A 49 5.82 -0.88 4.12
CA GLU A 49 5.05 -1.55 3.06
C GLU A 49 3.77 -2.18 3.63
N ARG A 50 3.88 -2.92 4.73
CA ARG A 50 2.71 -3.50 5.43
C ARG A 50 1.72 -2.43 5.90
N ILE A 51 2.21 -1.34 6.49
CA ILE A 51 1.37 -0.20 6.90
C ILE A 51 0.69 0.42 5.67
N GLY A 52 1.42 0.59 4.57
CA GLY A 52 0.90 1.09 3.31
C GLY A 52 -0.23 0.22 2.75
N VAL A 53 -0.07 -1.11 2.77
CA VAL A 53 -1.13 -2.05 2.34
C VAL A 53 -2.36 -1.92 3.23
N ALA A 54 -2.19 -1.91 4.55
CA ALA A 54 -3.31 -1.77 5.48
C ALA A 54 -4.07 -0.44 5.30
N ALA A 55 -3.34 0.67 5.10
CA ALA A 55 -3.93 1.97 4.78
C ALA A 55 -4.68 1.93 3.43
N SER A 56 -4.15 1.21 2.44
CA SER A 56 -4.79 1.03 1.14
C SER A 56 -6.09 0.23 1.23
N GLU A 57 -6.12 -0.84 2.02
CA GLU A 57 -7.34 -1.64 2.28
C GLU A 57 -8.44 -0.77 2.90
N GLU A 58 -8.08 0.09 3.86
CA GLU A 58 -9.02 1.00 4.50
C GLU A 58 -9.54 2.08 3.55
N LEU A 59 -8.68 2.66 2.71
CA LEU A 59 -9.12 3.66 1.72
C LEU A 59 -10.10 3.08 0.71
N VAL A 60 -9.85 1.87 0.19
CA VAL A 60 -10.81 1.19 -0.70
C VAL A 60 -12.16 1.02 -0.01
N ARG A 61 -12.18 0.60 1.27
CA ARG A 61 -13.41 0.45 2.06
C ARG A 61 -14.14 1.78 2.27
N GLN A 62 -13.41 2.88 2.44
CA GLN A 62 -13.98 4.22 2.54
C GLN A 62 -14.60 4.66 1.22
N GLY A 63 -13.92 4.44 0.09
CA GLY A 63 -14.44 4.72 -1.25
C GLY A 63 -15.76 4.01 -1.54
N GLU A 64 -15.87 2.71 -1.18
CA GLU A 64 -17.12 1.96 -1.28
C GLU A 64 -18.25 2.55 -0.43
N SER A 65 -17.91 3.04 0.76
CA SER A 65 -18.88 3.63 1.68
C SER A 65 -19.37 5.00 1.17
N LEU A 66 -18.48 5.81 0.59
CA LEU A 66 -18.85 7.07 -0.06
C LEU A 66 -19.80 6.83 -1.25
N LYS A 67 -19.48 5.85 -2.11
CA LYS A 67 -20.33 5.49 -3.24
C LYS A 67 -21.73 5.03 -2.80
N ARG A 68 -21.81 4.17 -1.78
CA ARG A 68 -23.11 3.76 -1.21
C ARG A 68 -23.89 4.93 -0.65
N THR A 69 -23.20 5.89 -0.02
CA THR A 69 -23.84 7.09 0.53
C THR A 69 -24.37 7.99 -0.60
N GLU A 70 -23.62 8.17 -1.68
CA GLU A 70 -24.08 8.92 -2.86
C GLU A 70 -25.35 8.31 -3.47
N GLN A 71 -25.39 6.98 -3.65
CA GLN A 71 -26.57 6.27 -4.14
C GLN A 71 -27.79 6.44 -3.21
N MET A 72 -27.56 6.44 -1.89
CA MET A 72 -28.62 6.67 -0.92
C MET A 72 -29.19 8.08 -1.04
N VAL A 73 -28.33 9.09 -1.20
CA VAL A 73 -28.75 10.49 -1.38
C VAL A 73 -29.54 10.66 -2.68
N ASP A 74 -29.10 10.04 -3.78
CA ASP A 74 -29.83 10.06 -5.05
C ASP A 74 -31.22 9.42 -4.92
N LYS A 75 -31.31 8.29 -4.20
CA LYS A 75 -32.59 7.63 -3.92
C LYS A 75 -33.51 8.52 -3.09
N MET A 76 -32.98 9.15 -2.04
CA MET A 76 -33.76 10.08 -1.20
C MET A 76 -34.30 11.26 -2.02
N ASP A 77 -33.53 11.80 -2.94
CA ASP A 77 -34.01 12.89 -3.82
C ASP A 77 -35.16 12.41 -4.74
N GLN A 78 -35.06 11.20 -5.29
CA GLN A 78 -36.11 10.59 -6.10
C GLN A 78 -37.40 10.33 -5.28
N ASP A 79 -37.25 9.81 -4.06
CA ASP A 79 -38.35 9.54 -3.15
C ASP A 79 -39.06 10.83 -2.72
N LEU A 80 -38.30 11.91 -2.48
CA LEU A 80 -38.85 13.24 -2.20
C LEU A 80 -39.60 13.81 -3.40
N LYS A 81 -39.07 13.70 -4.62
CA LYS A 81 -39.78 14.14 -5.83
C LYS A 81 -41.11 13.41 -6.00
N THR A 82 -41.14 12.11 -5.73
CA THR A 82 -42.38 11.31 -5.77
C THR A 82 -43.35 11.77 -4.67
N SER A 83 -42.87 11.95 -3.45
CA SER A 83 -43.65 12.48 -2.32
C SER A 83 -44.25 13.86 -2.64
N GLN A 84 -43.49 14.73 -3.29
CA GLN A 84 -43.94 16.06 -3.70
C GLN A 84 -45.08 16.00 -4.73
N ARG A 85 -45.05 15.04 -5.67
CA ARG A 85 -46.16 14.81 -6.62
C ARG A 85 -47.42 14.36 -5.87
N HIS A 86 -47.29 13.45 -4.90
CA HIS A 86 -48.41 13.01 -4.08
C HIS A 86 -49.02 14.15 -3.25
N ILE A 87 -48.19 14.96 -2.58
CA ILE A 87 -48.63 16.16 -1.84
C ILE A 87 -49.40 17.13 -2.75
N ASN A 88 -48.90 17.37 -3.97
CA ASN A 88 -49.59 18.23 -4.93
C ASN A 88 -50.93 17.62 -5.39
N SER A 89 -51.00 16.29 -5.54
CA SER A 89 -52.25 15.60 -5.88
C SER A 89 -53.29 15.66 -4.75
N ILE A 90 -52.87 15.65 -3.49
CA ILE A 90 -53.75 15.78 -2.31
C ILE A 90 -54.34 17.20 -2.21
N LYS A 91 -53.66 18.26 -2.67
CA LYS A 91 -54.30 19.58 -2.82
C LYS A 91 -55.38 19.58 -3.92
N SER A 92 -55.30 18.65 -4.87
CA SER A 92 -56.12 18.61 -6.09
C SER A 92 -57.36 17.72 -5.99
N VAL A 93 -57.72 17.19 -4.81
CA VAL A 93 -58.96 16.37 -4.65
C VAL A 93 -60.27 17.15 -4.83
N PHE A 94 -60.22 18.47 -5.06
CA PHE A 94 -61.37 19.23 -5.60
C PHE A 94 -61.54 19.09 -7.14
N GLY A 95 -60.65 18.39 -7.85
CA GLY A 95 -60.70 18.14 -9.30
C GLY A 95 -60.84 16.67 -9.73
N GLY A 96 -61.10 15.76 -8.78
CA GLY A 96 -61.03 14.30 -8.94
C GLY A 96 -62.05 13.62 -9.86
N LEU A 97 -63.02 14.33 -10.43
CA LEU A 97 -64.06 13.72 -11.30
C LEU A 97 -63.68 13.65 -12.79
N VAL A 98 -62.64 14.35 -13.25
CA VAL A 98 -62.35 14.44 -14.71
C VAL A 98 -61.26 13.47 -15.17
N ASN A 99 -60.42 12.95 -14.27
CA ASN A 99 -59.28 12.11 -14.66
C ASN A 99 -59.58 10.60 -14.72
N TYR A 100 -60.82 10.18 -14.45
CA TYR A 100 -61.26 8.78 -14.59
C TYR A 100 -61.40 8.33 -16.06
N PHE A 101 -61.37 9.28 -17.02
CA PHE A 101 -61.54 9.00 -18.46
C PHE A 101 -60.24 8.87 -19.27
N LYS A 102 -59.06 8.85 -18.63
CA LYS A 102 -57.79 8.67 -19.36
C LYS A 102 -57.17 7.30 -19.09
N PRO A 103 -56.87 6.50 -20.14
CA PRO A 103 -56.26 5.18 -19.97
C PRO A 103 -54.84 5.30 -19.41
N LYS A 104 -54.51 4.40 -18.47
CA LYS A 104 -53.21 4.37 -17.76
C LYS A 104 -52.08 3.97 -18.72
N PRO A 105 -50.93 4.66 -18.74
CA PRO A 105 -49.72 4.14 -19.36
C PRO A 105 -49.15 2.95 -18.56
N PRO A 106 -48.45 2.02 -19.21
CA PRO A 106 -47.96 0.79 -18.59
C PRO A 106 -46.91 1.05 -17.51
N GLU A 107 -47.05 0.33 -16.39
CA GLU A 107 -46.10 0.30 -15.27
C GLU A 107 -44.72 -0.20 -15.74
N SER A 108 -43.72 0.66 -15.66
CA SER A 108 -42.31 0.24 -15.69
C SER A 108 -41.95 -0.37 -14.33
N LYS A 109 -41.57 -1.64 -14.35
CA LYS A 109 -41.08 -2.42 -13.19
C LYS A 109 -39.95 -1.68 -12.45
N PRO A 110 -39.81 -1.85 -11.11
CA PRO A 110 -38.63 -1.36 -10.40
C PRO A 110 -37.38 -2.07 -10.95
N GLU A 111 -36.46 -1.29 -11.52
CA GLU A 111 -35.13 -1.77 -11.86
C GLU A 111 -34.48 -2.30 -10.57
N GLN A 112 -34.20 -3.60 -10.57
CA GLN A 112 -33.29 -4.20 -9.59
C GLN A 112 -31.92 -3.60 -9.87
N ASN A 113 -31.55 -2.59 -9.09
CA ASN A 113 -30.19 -2.10 -8.99
C ASN A 113 -29.32 -3.24 -8.45
N GLY A 114 -28.79 -4.06 -9.37
CA GLY A 114 -27.65 -4.91 -9.10
C GLY A 114 -26.53 -4.02 -8.58
N THR A 115 -26.00 -4.35 -7.40
CA THR A 115 -24.86 -3.69 -6.77
C THR A 115 -23.77 -3.47 -7.82
N PRO A 116 -23.44 -2.23 -8.21
CA PRO A 116 -22.30 -2.02 -9.08
C PRO A 116 -21.06 -2.29 -8.23
N GLU A 117 -20.48 -3.48 -8.42
CA GLU A 117 -19.18 -3.88 -7.89
C GLU A 117 -18.23 -2.70 -8.05
N TYR A 118 -17.76 -2.19 -6.92
CA TYR A 118 -16.80 -1.12 -6.91
C TYR A 118 -15.46 -1.74 -7.26
N TYR A 119 -15.06 -1.59 -8.52
CA TYR A 119 -13.66 -1.70 -8.89
C TYR A 119 -12.99 -0.46 -8.33
N GLY A 120 -12.60 -0.49 -7.06
CA GLY A 120 -11.67 0.49 -6.50
C GLY A 120 -10.45 0.61 -7.41
N ASN A 121 -9.79 1.78 -7.38
CA ASN A 121 -8.78 2.15 -8.35
C ASN A 121 -7.86 0.96 -8.71
N SER A 122 -7.92 0.49 -9.97
CA SER A 122 -7.24 -0.74 -10.42
C SER A 122 -5.74 -0.72 -10.11
N ARG A 123 -5.15 0.47 -10.11
CA ARG A 123 -3.73 0.70 -9.83
C ARG A 123 -3.40 0.50 -8.35
N LEU A 124 -4.26 0.99 -7.45
CA LEU A 124 -4.09 0.76 -6.02
C LEU A 124 -4.24 -0.73 -5.69
N LYS A 125 -5.24 -1.39 -6.27
CA LYS A 125 -5.45 -2.84 -6.10
C LYS A 125 -4.26 -3.66 -6.59
N GLU A 126 -3.71 -3.34 -7.75
CA GLU A 126 -2.52 -4.00 -8.29
C GLU A 126 -1.29 -3.79 -7.39
N ALA A 127 -1.07 -2.55 -6.93
CA ALA A 127 0.03 -2.23 -6.02
C ALA A 127 -0.08 -3.04 -4.72
N MET A 128 -1.27 -3.13 -4.13
CA MET A 128 -1.53 -3.94 -2.93
C MET A 128 -1.28 -5.42 -3.16
N MET A 129 -1.74 -5.99 -4.28
CA MET A 129 -1.50 -7.41 -4.59
C MET A 129 -0.01 -7.71 -4.73
N SER A 130 0.72 -6.88 -5.46
CA SER A 130 2.18 -7.04 -5.65
C SER A 130 2.94 -6.96 -4.32
N SER A 131 2.47 -6.12 -3.41
CA SER A 131 3.05 -5.93 -2.09
C SER A 131 2.76 -7.12 -1.16
N LYS A 132 1.52 -7.59 -1.15
CA LYS A 132 1.06 -8.72 -0.32
C LYS A 132 1.69 -10.06 -0.72
N GLU A 133 1.95 -10.27 -2.01
CA GLU A 133 2.68 -11.47 -2.48
C GLU A 133 4.12 -11.50 -1.95
N GLN A 134 4.74 -10.33 -1.81
CA GLN A 134 6.11 -10.25 -1.36
C GLN A 134 6.20 -10.28 0.18
N GLU A 135 5.17 -9.81 0.89
CA GLU A 135 5.07 -9.90 2.35
C GLU A 135 5.19 -11.35 2.88
N SER A 136 4.59 -12.33 2.21
CA SER A 136 4.65 -13.74 2.63
C SER A 136 6.07 -14.30 2.60
N LYS A 137 6.84 -13.99 1.54
CA LYS A 137 8.24 -14.39 1.38
C LYS A 137 9.14 -13.82 2.47
N TYR A 138 8.77 -12.68 3.07
CA TYR A 138 9.52 -12.05 4.15
C TYR A 138 9.13 -12.54 5.55
N GLN A 139 7.87 -12.90 5.77
CA GLN A 139 7.45 -13.52 7.03
C GLN A 139 8.15 -14.87 7.25
N GLU A 140 8.52 -15.55 6.18
CA GLU A 140 9.29 -16.80 6.23
C GLU A 140 10.78 -16.59 6.55
N SER A 141 11.37 -15.45 6.19
CA SER A 141 12.82 -15.20 6.30
C SER A 141 13.26 -14.34 7.49
N HIS A 142 12.35 -13.63 8.17
CA HIS A 142 12.70 -12.73 9.26
C HIS A 142 12.46 -13.29 10.68
N PRO A 143 13.49 -13.37 11.54
CA PRO A 143 13.35 -13.88 12.91
C PRO A 143 12.44 -13.01 13.81
N ASN A 144 12.22 -11.73 13.47
CA ASN A 144 11.35 -10.82 14.22
C ASN A 144 9.90 -10.73 13.70
N LEU A 145 9.57 -11.37 12.57
CA LEU A 145 8.20 -11.43 12.01
C LEU A 145 7.61 -12.85 11.96
N ARG A 146 8.38 -13.88 12.34
CA ARG A 146 7.82 -15.22 12.61
C ARG A 146 6.71 -15.07 13.63
N ARG A 147 5.47 -15.34 13.22
CA ARG A 147 4.43 -15.72 14.16
C ARG A 147 5.01 -16.90 14.95
N LEU A 148 5.08 -16.77 16.28
CA LEU A 148 5.45 -17.89 17.15
C LEU A 148 4.38 -18.97 16.96
N ASP A 149 4.61 -19.87 16.02
CA ASP A 149 4.06 -21.21 16.06
C ASP A 149 5.25 -22.18 16.13
N ASN A 150 5.17 -23.05 17.12
CA ASN A 150 6.26 -23.87 17.61
C ASN A 150 6.63 -24.94 16.57
N SER A 151 7.88 -24.94 16.13
CA SER A 151 8.61 -26.16 15.84
C SER A 151 10.12 -25.90 15.86
N ASP A 152 10.75 -26.48 16.87
CA ASP A 152 12.18 -26.74 16.93
C ASP A 152 12.58 -27.62 15.74
N SER A 153 13.52 -27.15 14.93
CA SER A 153 14.39 -28.01 14.12
C SER A 153 15.52 -27.21 13.45
N ASP A 154 16.72 -27.41 13.97
CA ASP A 154 18.00 -27.58 13.27
C ASP A 154 18.47 -26.56 12.22
N PHE A 155 19.39 -25.69 12.66
CA PHE A 155 20.42 -25.12 11.80
C PHE A 155 21.62 -26.09 11.70
N SER A 156 21.50 -27.08 10.83
CA SER A 156 22.65 -27.84 10.35
C SER A 156 22.35 -28.43 8.97
N ASN A 157 22.64 -27.64 7.92
CA ASN A 157 23.14 -28.11 6.61
C ASN A 157 23.18 -26.92 5.65
N ILE A 158 24.37 -26.35 5.46
CA ILE A 158 24.67 -25.64 4.21
C ILE A 158 25.61 -26.53 3.44
N ASP A 159 25.06 -27.08 2.36
CA ASP A 159 25.66 -28.03 1.46
C ASP A 159 26.93 -27.51 0.81
N LEU A 160 27.93 -28.37 0.89
CA LEU A 160 29.20 -28.34 0.20
C LEU A 160 29.00 -28.81 -1.25
N VAL A 161 28.56 -27.96 -2.18
CA VAL A 161 28.87 -28.16 -3.61
C VAL A 161 28.83 -26.83 -4.38
N THR A 162 29.98 -26.31 -4.81
CA THR A 162 30.22 -25.83 -6.20
C THR A 162 31.69 -25.47 -6.32
N SER A 163 32.46 -26.42 -6.84
CA SER A 163 33.81 -26.22 -7.35
C SER A 163 33.73 -25.67 -8.78
N VAL A 164 33.90 -24.36 -8.96
CA VAL A 164 34.46 -23.81 -10.20
C VAL A 164 35.36 -22.63 -9.86
N GLN A 165 36.63 -22.80 -10.18
CA GLN A 165 37.73 -21.83 -10.27
C GLN A 165 37.28 -20.37 -10.49
N ARG A 166 37.61 -19.49 -9.53
CA ARG A 166 38.05 -18.12 -9.79
C ARG A 166 39.19 -17.79 -8.85
N ASP A 167 40.27 -17.29 -9.42
CA ASP A 167 41.58 -17.15 -8.81
C ASP A 167 41.54 -16.54 -7.41
N ALA A 168 42.06 -17.32 -6.47
CA ALA A 168 42.03 -17.07 -5.04
C ALA A 168 43.07 -16.02 -4.65
N TYR A 169 42.58 -14.83 -4.27
CA TYR A 169 43.17 -14.08 -3.18
C TYR A 169 42.32 -14.33 -1.91
N PRO A 170 42.73 -15.23 -1.00
CA PRO A 170 41.94 -15.60 0.17
C PRO A 170 41.90 -14.53 1.28
N LYS A 171 42.66 -13.43 1.15
CA LYS A 171 42.82 -12.41 2.20
C LYS A 171 41.56 -11.56 2.49
N ASN A 172 40.46 -11.71 1.75
CA ASN A 172 39.27 -10.86 1.88
C ASN A 172 37.92 -11.62 1.78
N GLN A 173 37.86 -12.90 2.13
CA GLN A 173 36.60 -13.66 2.04
C GLN A 173 35.48 -13.03 2.89
N HIS A 174 35.76 -12.65 4.14
CA HIS A 174 34.79 -11.99 5.01
C HIS A 174 34.32 -10.64 4.45
N LEU A 175 35.25 -9.86 3.90
CA LEU A 175 34.92 -8.57 3.29
C LEU A 175 34.03 -8.74 2.05
N ARG A 176 34.32 -9.73 1.20
CA ARG A 176 33.46 -10.09 0.06
C ARG A 176 32.06 -10.52 0.50
N ALA A 177 31.95 -11.31 1.55
CA ALA A 177 30.67 -11.73 2.10
C ALA A 177 29.84 -10.52 2.60
N TYR A 178 30.48 -9.54 3.26
CA TYR A 178 29.79 -8.30 3.64
C TYR A 178 29.34 -7.49 2.44
N HIS A 179 30.19 -7.33 1.41
CA HIS A 179 29.79 -6.62 0.19
C HIS A 179 28.62 -7.31 -0.51
N GLN A 180 28.67 -8.63 -0.69
CA GLN A 180 27.56 -9.39 -1.26
C GLN A 180 26.26 -9.22 -0.46
N LYS A 181 26.34 -9.26 0.87
CA LYS A 181 25.17 -9.02 1.73
C LYS A 181 24.63 -7.59 1.57
N ILE A 182 25.52 -6.59 1.48
CA ILE A 182 25.13 -5.20 1.27
C ILE A 182 24.44 -5.05 -0.08
N ASP A 183 25.03 -5.60 -1.15
CA ASP A 183 24.48 -5.51 -2.51
C ASP A 183 23.10 -6.16 -2.59
N ASN A 184 22.95 -7.38 -2.04
CA ASN A 184 21.65 -8.05 -1.96
C ASN A 184 20.60 -7.21 -1.20
N ASN A 185 20.97 -6.66 -0.04
CA ASN A 185 20.07 -5.81 0.73
C ASN A 185 19.68 -4.55 -0.07
N LEU A 186 20.61 -3.96 -0.83
CA LEU A 186 20.35 -2.77 -1.64
C LEU A 186 19.41 -3.08 -2.82
N ASP A 187 19.55 -4.23 -3.46
CA ASP A 187 18.64 -4.68 -4.53
C ASP A 187 17.22 -4.92 -4.00
N GLU A 188 17.10 -5.54 -2.83
CA GLU A 188 15.81 -5.72 -2.15
C GLU A 188 15.20 -4.39 -1.71
N MET A 189 16.02 -3.47 -1.19
CA MET A 189 15.58 -2.11 -0.85
C MET A 189 15.08 -1.37 -2.10
N SER A 190 15.79 -1.46 -3.23
CA SER A 190 15.38 -0.82 -4.50
C SER A 190 14.02 -1.33 -4.98
N SER A 191 13.85 -2.65 -4.93
CA SER A 191 12.58 -3.31 -5.28
C SER A 191 11.46 -2.91 -4.32
N GLY A 192 11.75 -2.87 -3.03
CA GLY A 192 10.80 -2.45 -1.99
C GLY A 192 10.39 -0.98 -2.09
N LEU A 193 11.32 -0.08 -2.38
CA LEU A 193 11.04 1.33 -2.62
C LEU A 193 10.14 1.52 -3.85
N SER A 194 10.34 0.69 -4.89
CA SER A 194 9.49 0.69 -6.07
C SER A 194 8.05 0.25 -5.74
N ARG A 195 7.87 -0.76 -4.88
CA ARG A 195 6.53 -1.16 -4.39
C ARG A 195 5.89 -0.07 -3.54
N LEU A 196 6.63 0.51 -2.60
CA LEU A 196 6.16 1.66 -1.80
C LEU A 196 5.74 2.84 -2.66
N LYS A 197 6.50 3.15 -3.72
CA LYS A 197 6.14 4.19 -4.69
C LYS A 197 4.83 3.86 -5.39
N ASN A 198 4.62 2.61 -5.81
CA ASN A 198 3.38 2.21 -6.46
C ASN A 198 2.18 2.30 -5.51
N LEU A 199 2.34 1.89 -4.25
CA LEU A 199 1.33 2.09 -3.21
C LEU A 199 1.03 3.59 -3.04
N ALA A 200 2.05 4.43 -2.86
CA ALA A 200 1.87 5.87 -2.69
C ALA A 200 1.13 6.54 -3.86
N LEU A 201 1.46 6.15 -5.10
CA LEU A 201 0.77 6.66 -6.29
C LEU A 201 -0.67 6.15 -6.37
N GLY A 202 -0.93 4.89 -6.03
CA GLY A 202 -2.29 4.35 -5.97
C GLY A 202 -3.13 5.04 -4.89
N LEU A 203 -2.54 5.27 -3.71
CA LEU A 203 -3.19 5.97 -2.60
C LEU A 203 -3.53 7.41 -2.98
N GLN A 204 -2.61 8.11 -3.64
CA GLN A 204 -2.86 9.46 -4.12
C GLN A 204 -4.06 9.52 -5.07
N THR A 205 -4.12 8.61 -6.06
CA THR A 205 -5.25 8.59 -7.01
C THR A 205 -6.58 8.23 -6.33
N GLU A 206 -6.58 7.28 -5.40
CA GLU A 206 -7.78 6.92 -4.63
C GLU A 206 -8.28 8.11 -3.77
N ILE A 207 -7.37 8.88 -3.16
CA ILE A 207 -7.73 10.08 -2.40
C ILE A 207 -8.33 11.15 -3.32
N GLU A 208 -7.73 11.41 -4.49
CA GLU A 208 -8.26 12.36 -5.47
C GLU A 208 -9.68 11.96 -5.94
N GLU A 209 -9.91 10.68 -6.20
CA GLU A 209 -11.24 10.18 -6.56
C GLU A 209 -12.26 10.32 -5.43
N GLN A 210 -11.85 10.08 -4.19
CA GLN A 210 -12.70 10.26 -3.01
C GLN A 210 -13.02 11.73 -2.73
N ASP A 211 -12.07 12.64 -2.96
CA ASP A 211 -12.28 14.09 -2.84
C ASP A 211 -13.36 14.57 -3.82
N ASP A 212 -13.26 14.15 -5.08
CA ASP A 212 -14.27 14.42 -6.11
C ASP A 212 -15.65 13.84 -5.74
N MET A 213 -15.69 12.65 -5.12
CA MET A 213 -16.94 12.05 -4.63
C MET A 213 -17.54 12.85 -3.48
N LEU A 214 -16.72 13.28 -2.52
CA LEU A 214 -17.14 14.08 -1.37
C LEU A 214 -17.73 15.42 -1.81
N ASP A 215 -17.11 16.08 -2.78
CA ASP A 215 -17.59 17.35 -3.34
C ASP A 215 -18.97 17.21 -3.99
N ARG A 216 -19.17 16.15 -4.79
CA ARG A 216 -20.47 15.86 -5.39
C ARG A 216 -21.52 15.50 -4.35
N LEU A 217 -21.16 14.64 -3.40
CA LEU A 217 -22.04 14.20 -2.33
C LEU A 217 -22.51 15.38 -1.49
N THR A 218 -21.60 16.28 -1.13
CA THR A 218 -21.91 17.49 -0.35
C THR A 218 -22.96 18.34 -1.06
N LYS A 219 -22.76 18.65 -2.34
CA LYS A 219 -23.72 19.43 -3.15
C LYS A 219 -25.10 18.74 -3.24
N LYS A 220 -25.11 17.41 -3.42
CA LYS A 220 -26.35 16.63 -3.46
C LYS A 220 -27.08 16.66 -2.13
N VAL A 221 -26.37 16.48 -1.01
CA VAL A 221 -26.94 16.52 0.35
C VAL A 221 -27.50 17.90 0.68
N GLU A 222 -26.81 18.99 0.33
CA GLU A 222 -27.32 20.35 0.52
C GLU A 222 -28.62 20.59 -0.27
N THR A 223 -28.65 20.16 -1.53
CA THR A 223 -29.86 20.25 -2.36
C THR A 223 -31.01 19.43 -1.78
N LEU A 224 -30.70 18.21 -1.33
CA LEU A 224 -31.66 17.32 -0.70
C LEU A 224 -32.26 17.96 0.57
N ASP A 225 -31.42 18.52 1.45
CA ASP A 225 -31.86 19.19 2.68
C ASP A 225 -32.83 20.36 2.40
N VAL A 226 -32.52 21.19 1.40
CA VAL A 226 -33.41 22.28 0.97
C VAL A 226 -34.75 21.73 0.46
N ASN A 227 -34.72 20.66 -0.35
CA ASN A 227 -35.92 20.01 -0.87
C ASN A 227 -36.77 19.38 0.24
N ILE A 228 -36.15 18.75 1.24
CA ILE A 228 -36.83 18.19 2.43
C ILE A 228 -37.54 19.32 3.18
N LYS A 229 -36.83 20.40 3.52
CA LYS A 229 -37.40 21.55 4.24
C LYS A 229 -38.59 22.18 3.51
N SER A 230 -38.47 22.33 2.19
CA SER A 230 -39.55 22.83 1.33
C SER A 230 -40.78 21.91 1.34
N THR A 231 -40.54 20.60 1.25
CA THR A 231 -41.59 19.58 1.27
C THR A 231 -42.28 19.52 2.63
N ASP A 232 -41.53 19.52 3.74
CA ASP A 232 -42.07 19.56 5.11
C ASP A 232 -42.99 20.77 5.31
N LYS A 233 -42.56 21.96 4.87
CA LYS A 233 -43.40 23.16 4.92
C LYS A 233 -44.72 23.00 4.15
N LYS A 234 -44.69 22.37 2.98
CA LYS A 234 -45.92 22.12 2.20
C LYS A 234 -46.83 21.11 2.87
N ILE A 235 -46.29 20.07 3.49
CA ILE A 235 -47.05 19.08 4.26
C ILE A 235 -47.77 19.76 5.43
N ARG A 236 -47.08 20.64 6.17
CA ARG A 236 -47.69 21.41 7.28
C ARG A 236 -48.80 22.36 6.85
N GLN A 237 -48.87 22.68 5.55
CA GLN A 237 -49.89 23.55 4.95
C GLN A 237 -51.02 22.76 4.25
N LEU A 238 -50.94 21.44 4.21
CA LEU A 238 -52.07 20.57 3.86
C LEU A 238 -53.02 20.47 5.05
#